data_AF-A0A8T3XHX8-F1
#
_entry.id   AF-A0A8T3XHX8-F1
#
_cell.length_a   1.000
_cell.length_b   1.000
_cell.length_c   1.000
_cell.angle_alpha   90.00
_cell.angle_beta   90.00
_cell.angle_gamma   90.00
#
_symmetry.space_group_name_H-M   'P 1'
#
loop_
_entity.id
_entity.type
_entity.pdbx_description
1 polymer ?
#
loop_
_entity_poly.entity_id
_entity_poly.type
_entity_poly.pdbx_seq_one_letter_code
_entity_poly.pdbx_strand_id
1 'polypeptide(L)'
;MDIDEFLDRELSDLGLQTGKSEKEAIEIPEFEGAPEQHSLFENIKASLSKGNLKQAEQSYLQLWHALMQQKLKWNKELYGQLLILGRQLSSVLSQALSDVKRKSMQINELISSARASFKEGKREMPLKLYSEIQAIFNSIPNVFFEEKRMLEQQISDFYKELKNTTDSELIRKVASLMHEISQLIDKTNFAIQANDMANAVYNYNKCIQLYNQVPEGFFMQRNSVGMKILEIYKNLSIYNEISELQSQLRQQHVRQSALPQETSSLSSIKKERAKKNLQKGFYNEAAKEIGEALQLDPNDAEAKAIHAKIRTLQ
;
A
#
# COMPACT_ATOMS: atom_id res chain seq x y z
N MET A 1 -9.17 -67.83 29.22
CA MET A 1 -8.12 -67.50 28.24
C MET A 1 -8.31 -66.04 27.93
N ASP A 2 -7.32 -65.22 28.28
CA ASP A 2 -7.40 -63.77 28.10
C ASP A 2 -7.26 -63.45 26.61
N ILE A 3 -8.06 -62.51 26.11
CA ILE A 3 -8.10 -62.20 24.67
C ILE A 3 -6.74 -61.64 24.21
N ASP A 4 -6.06 -60.90 25.09
CA ASP A 4 -4.76 -60.32 24.82
C ASP A 4 -3.66 -61.40 24.72
N GLU A 5 -3.72 -62.44 25.55
CA GLU A 5 -2.76 -63.55 25.54
C GLU A 5 -2.92 -64.46 24.31
N PHE A 6 -4.15 -64.60 23.80
CA PHE A 6 -4.42 -65.30 22.55
C PHE A 6 -3.90 -64.52 21.33
N LEU A 7 -4.10 -63.20 21.31
CA LEU A 7 -3.62 -62.34 20.22
C LEU A 7 -2.10 -62.25 20.18
N ASP A 8 -1.43 -62.14 21.32
CA ASP A 8 0.03 -62.12 21.38
C ASP A 8 0.66 -63.44 20.93
N ARG A 9 0.00 -64.57 21.23
CA ARG A 9 0.44 -65.89 20.79
C ARG A 9 0.27 -66.10 19.28
N GLU A 10 -0.89 -65.72 18.73
CA GLU A 10 -1.11 -65.76 17.27
C GLU A 10 -0.16 -64.82 16.52
N LEU A 11 0.13 -63.63 17.06
CA LEU A 11 1.07 -62.69 16.47
C LEU A 11 2.52 -63.20 16.55
N SER A 12 2.88 -63.92 17.61
CA SER A 12 4.20 -64.55 17.73
C SER A 12 4.37 -65.74 16.78
N ASP A 13 3.32 -66.55 16.57
CA ASP A 13 3.32 -67.65 15.60
C ASP A 13 3.37 -67.14 14.14
N LEU A 14 2.94 -65.91 13.90
CA LEU A 14 3.05 -65.21 12.61
C LEU A 14 4.40 -64.47 12.39
N GLY A 15 5.33 -64.57 13.35
CA GLY A 15 6.68 -64.00 13.26
C GLY A 15 6.73 -62.47 13.32
N LEU A 16 5.77 -61.82 13.98
CA LEU A 16 5.65 -60.36 14.07
C LEU A 16 6.32 -59.77 15.33
N GLN A 17 7.49 -60.28 15.75
CA GLN A 17 8.25 -59.65 16.82
C GLN A 17 8.87 -58.32 16.35
N THR A 18 8.69 -57.25 17.14
CA THR A 18 9.12 -55.87 16.86
C THR A 18 10.61 -55.60 17.13
N GLY A 19 11.47 -56.63 17.10
CA GLY A 19 12.88 -56.54 17.46
C GLY A 19 13.84 -56.78 16.30
N LYS A 20 14.53 -55.72 15.87
CA LYS A 20 15.73 -55.71 14.97
C LYS A 20 15.62 -56.56 13.69
N SER A 21 15.24 -55.90 12.61
CA SER A 21 15.26 -56.44 11.25
C SER A 21 16.69 -56.63 10.72
N GLU A 22 17.20 -57.85 10.79
CA GLU A 22 18.16 -58.33 9.79
C GLU A 22 17.48 -58.30 8.41
N LYS A 23 18.15 -57.68 7.43
CA LYS A 23 17.69 -57.64 6.03
C LYS A 23 17.90 -59.00 5.40
N GLU A 24 17.08 -59.98 5.75
CA GLU A 24 16.95 -61.17 4.92
C GLU A 24 16.21 -60.78 3.64
N ALA A 25 16.87 -61.03 2.50
CA ALA A 25 16.26 -60.88 1.20
C ALA A 25 15.20 -61.98 1.06
N ILE A 26 13.95 -61.65 1.39
CA ILE A 26 12.81 -62.53 1.23
C ILE A 26 12.63 -62.77 -0.28
N GLU A 27 12.93 -63.99 -0.74
CA GLU A 27 12.58 -64.44 -2.07
C GLU A 27 11.06 -64.47 -2.21
N ILE A 28 10.54 -63.70 -3.16
CA ILE A 28 9.10 -63.54 -3.40
C ILE A 28 8.68 -64.61 -4.43
N PRO A 29 7.72 -65.50 -4.13
CA PRO A 29 7.19 -66.46 -5.10
C PRO A 29 6.54 -65.77 -6.31
N GLU A 30 6.71 -66.34 -7.51
CA GLU A 30 6.10 -65.85 -8.77
C GLU A 30 4.60 -66.15 -8.84
N PHE A 31 3.77 -65.10 -8.94
CA PHE A 31 2.31 -65.18 -9.03
C PHE A 31 1.79 -65.72 -10.37
N GLU A 32 0.95 -66.76 -10.34
CA GLU A 32 0.17 -67.22 -11.52
C GLU A 32 -1.26 -66.63 -11.60
N GLY A 33 -1.48 -65.38 -11.16
CA GLY A 33 -2.79 -64.74 -11.25
C GLY A 33 -3.09 -64.08 -12.60
N ALA A 34 -4.24 -63.39 -12.67
CA ALA A 34 -4.60 -62.64 -13.86
C ALA A 34 -3.51 -61.58 -14.15
N PRO A 35 -3.07 -61.41 -15.42
CA PRO A 35 -1.95 -60.54 -15.78
C PRO A 35 -2.15 -59.09 -15.31
N GLU A 36 -3.40 -58.63 -15.20
CA GLU A 36 -3.75 -57.33 -14.66
C GLU A 36 -3.36 -57.17 -13.18
N GLN A 37 -3.63 -58.16 -12.33
CA GLN A 37 -3.29 -58.12 -10.89
C GLN A 37 -1.78 -58.09 -10.70
N HIS A 38 -1.05 -58.94 -11.43
CA HIS A 38 0.40 -58.97 -11.37
C HIS A 38 1.01 -57.61 -11.75
N SER A 39 0.52 -56.98 -12.82
CA SER A 39 0.96 -55.65 -13.23
C SER A 39 0.71 -54.59 -12.15
N LEU A 40 -0.41 -54.67 -11.43
CA LEU A 40 -0.74 -53.75 -10.34
C LEU A 40 0.17 -53.96 -9.13
N PHE A 41 0.49 -55.20 -8.76
CA PHE A 41 1.47 -55.48 -7.70
C PHE A 41 2.84 -54.88 -8.02
N GLU A 42 3.35 -55.11 -9.23
CA GLU A 42 4.65 -54.57 -9.65
C GLU A 42 4.63 -53.04 -9.73
N ASN A 43 3.53 -52.43 -10.19
CA ASN A 43 3.36 -50.99 -10.18
C ASN A 43 3.36 -50.39 -8.76
N ILE A 44 2.73 -51.05 -7.79
CA ILE A 44 2.74 -50.59 -6.40
C ILE A 44 4.15 -50.71 -5.83
N LYS A 45 4.84 -51.85 -5.99
CA LYS A 45 6.23 -52.04 -5.54
C LYS A 45 7.18 -51.01 -6.17
N ALA A 46 7.06 -50.78 -7.48
CA ALA A 46 7.84 -49.78 -8.21
C ALA A 46 7.54 -48.35 -7.73
N SER A 47 6.29 -48.04 -7.41
CA SER A 47 5.91 -46.71 -6.89
C SER A 47 6.38 -46.49 -5.45
N LEU A 48 6.30 -47.52 -4.60
CA LEU A 48 6.77 -47.49 -3.21
C LEU A 48 8.30 -47.34 -3.14
N SER A 49 9.04 -48.09 -3.96
CA SER A 49 10.51 -47.96 -4.03
C SER A 49 10.97 -46.58 -4.50
N LYS A 50 10.17 -45.91 -5.34
CA LYS A 50 10.40 -44.52 -5.78
C LYS A 50 9.86 -43.46 -4.80
N GLY A 51 9.18 -43.85 -3.72
CA GLY A 51 8.51 -42.93 -2.79
C GLY A 51 7.30 -42.21 -3.38
N ASN A 52 6.78 -42.64 -4.53
CA ASN A 52 5.60 -42.05 -5.16
C ASN A 52 4.31 -42.58 -4.52
N LEU A 53 3.99 -42.06 -3.33
CA LEU A 53 2.86 -42.52 -2.52
C LEU A 53 1.51 -42.37 -3.26
N LYS A 54 1.34 -41.31 -4.06
CA LYS A 54 0.09 -41.05 -4.80
C LYS A 54 -0.17 -42.14 -5.84
N GLN A 55 0.85 -42.51 -6.61
CA GLN A 55 0.72 -43.57 -7.61
C GLN A 55 0.54 -44.93 -6.94
N ALA A 56 1.26 -45.19 -5.85
CA ALA A 56 1.11 -46.41 -5.06
C ALA A 56 -0.32 -46.57 -4.52
N GLU A 57 -0.90 -45.50 -3.96
CA GLU A 57 -2.28 -45.46 -3.49
C GLU A 57 -3.28 -45.74 -4.62
N GLN A 58 -3.14 -45.07 -5.77
CA GLN A 58 -4.00 -45.28 -6.93
C GLN A 58 -3.96 -46.72 -7.43
N SER A 59 -2.76 -47.29 -7.59
CA SER A 59 -2.60 -48.69 -8.02
C SER A 59 -3.12 -49.68 -6.98
N TYR A 60 -2.98 -49.38 -5.68
CA TYR A 60 -3.56 -50.18 -4.60
C TYR A 60 -5.09 -50.18 -4.64
N LEU A 61 -5.73 -49.02 -4.85
CA LEU A 61 -7.19 -48.93 -5.00
C LEU A 61 -7.69 -49.70 -6.23
N GLN A 62 -6.97 -49.64 -7.35
CA GLN A 62 -7.26 -50.42 -8.56
C GLN A 62 -7.14 -51.92 -8.29
N LEU A 63 -6.09 -52.34 -7.60
CA LEU A 63 -5.90 -53.74 -7.20
C LEU A 63 -7.05 -54.21 -6.31
N TRP A 64 -7.41 -53.41 -5.29
CA TRP A 64 -8.53 -53.73 -4.41
C TRP A 64 -9.85 -53.85 -5.17
N HIS A 65 -10.13 -52.92 -6.08
CA HIS A 65 -11.33 -52.98 -6.92
C HIS A 65 -11.35 -54.22 -7.82
N ALA A 66 -10.24 -54.56 -8.47
CA ALA A 66 -10.11 -55.76 -9.30
C ALA A 66 -10.32 -57.05 -8.48
N LEU A 67 -9.82 -57.09 -7.25
CA LEU A 67 -10.02 -58.21 -6.33
C LEU A 67 -11.48 -58.36 -5.91
N MET A 68 -12.17 -57.25 -5.64
CA MET A 68 -13.59 -57.25 -5.24
C MET A 68 -14.54 -57.64 -6.37
N GLN A 69 -14.16 -57.40 -7.63
CA GLN A 69 -14.96 -57.78 -8.80
C GLN A 69 -14.88 -59.29 -9.10
N GLN A 70 -13.83 -59.97 -8.65
CA GLN A 70 -13.72 -61.40 -8.79
C GLN A 70 -14.59 -62.09 -7.73
N LYS A 71 -15.30 -63.16 -8.12
CA LYS A 71 -15.92 -64.06 -7.15
C LYS A 71 -14.81 -64.73 -6.34
N LEU A 72 -14.42 -64.11 -5.23
CA LEU A 72 -13.26 -64.47 -4.41
C LEU A 72 -13.26 -65.97 -4.12
N LYS A 73 -12.37 -66.70 -4.81
CA LYS A 73 -11.96 -68.05 -4.42
C LYS A 73 -10.68 -67.90 -3.61
N TRP A 74 -10.59 -68.61 -2.51
CA TRP A 74 -9.39 -68.60 -1.67
C TRP A 74 -8.15 -68.98 -2.50
N ASN A 75 -7.13 -68.11 -2.46
CA ASN A 75 -5.83 -68.34 -3.09
C ASN A 75 -4.74 -67.98 -2.07
N LYS A 76 -4.02 -69.00 -1.59
CA LYS A 76 -2.96 -68.87 -0.57
C LYS A 76 -1.82 -67.97 -1.04
N GLU A 77 -1.48 -68.03 -2.31
CA GLU A 77 -0.38 -67.26 -2.89
C GLU A 77 -0.73 -65.77 -2.97
N LEU A 78 -1.92 -65.45 -3.50
CA LEU A 78 -2.43 -64.08 -3.53
C LEU A 78 -2.48 -63.48 -2.13
N TYR A 79 -2.95 -64.26 -1.14
CA TYR A 79 -2.94 -63.84 0.26
C TYR A 79 -1.51 -63.53 0.75
N GLY A 80 -0.53 -64.40 0.44
CA GLY A 80 0.87 -64.17 0.78
C GLY A 80 1.43 -62.88 0.17
N GLN A 81 1.11 -62.60 -1.10
CA GLN A 81 1.56 -61.38 -1.77
C GLN A 81 0.90 -60.12 -1.20
N LEU A 82 -0.40 -60.17 -0.89
CA LEU A 82 -1.09 -59.08 -0.21
C LEU A 82 -0.49 -58.81 1.18
N LEU A 83 -0.09 -59.85 1.91
CA LEU A 83 0.56 -59.72 3.21
C LEU A 83 1.93 -59.02 3.08
N ILE A 84 2.76 -59.45 2.14
CA ILE A 84 4.07 -58.81 1.86
C ILE A 84 3.88 -57.35 1.45
N LEU A 85 2.93 -57.09 0.54
CA LEU A 85 2.60 -55.73 0.10
C LEU A 85 2.12 -54.85 1.25
N GLY A 86 1.26 -55.38 2.12
CA GLY A 86 0.76 -54.69 3.30
C GLY A 86 1.88 -54.29 4.26
N ARG A 87 2.85 -55.20 4.51
CA ARG A 87 4.03 -54.91 5.34
C ARG A 87 4.91 -53.82 4.71
N GLN A 88 5.16 -53.89 3.40
CA GLN A 88 5.94 -52.89 2.67
C GLN A 88 5.26 -51.50 2.71
N LEU A 89 3.95 -51.46 2.43
CA LEU A 89 3.15 -50.25 2.48
C LEU A 89 3.16 -49.63 3.89
N SER A 90 2.95 -50.44 4.93
CA SER A 90 2.97 -49.99 6.32
C SER A 90 4.31 -49.39 6.73
N SER A 91 5.43 -50.02 6.32
CA SER A 91 6.77 -49.52 6.58
C SER A 91 7.02 -48.17 5.90
N VAL A 92 6.69 -48.06 4.61
CA VAL A 92 6.87 -46.81 3.84
C VAL A 92 5.98 -45.69 4.38
N LEU A 93 4.71 -45.99 4.71
CA LEU A 93 3.79 -45.00 5.28
C LEU A 93 4.23 -44.54 6.67
N SER A 94 4.77 -45.43 7.50
CA SER A 94 5.29 -45.09 8.83
C SER A 94 6.50 -44.17 8.73
N GLN A 95 7.42 -44.44 7.79
CA GLN A 95 8.56 -43.56 7.52
C GLN A 95 8.10 -42.20 7.00
N ALA A 96 7.18 -42.16 6.04
CA ALA A 96 6.64 -40.92 5.51
C ALA A 96 5.86 -40.12 6.58
N LEU A 97 5.10 -40.79 7.45
CA LEU A 97 4.40 -40.15 8.57
C LEU A 97 5.39 -39.51 9.55
N SER A 98 6.54 -40.14 9.82
CA SER A 98 7.58 -39.54 10.67
C SER A 98 8.16 -38.26 10.05
N ASP A 99 8.35 -38.22 8.72
CA ASP A 99 8.78 -37.01 8.01
C ASP A 99 7.73 -35.91 8.08
N VAL A 100 6.44 -36.26 7.91
CA VAL A 100 5.33 -35.31 8.07
C VAL A 100 5.28 -34.74 9.48
N LYS A 101 5.47 -35.55 10.52
CA LYS A 101 5.55 -35.07 11.91
C LYS A 101 6.72 -34.10 12.11
N ARG A 102 7.89 -34.39 11.54
CA ARG A 102 9.05 -33.49 11.58
C ARG A 102 8.77 -32.15 10.89
N LYS A 103 8.20 -32.19 9.68
CA LYS A 103 7.79 -30.99 8.94
C LYS A 103 6.73 -30.18 9.69
N SER A 104 5.79 -30.86 10.35
CA SER A 104 4.77 -30.23 11.20
C SER A 104 5.41 -29.49 12.38
N MET A 105 6.37 -30.10 13.07
CA MET A 105 7.13 -29.42 14.14
C MET A 105 7.88 -28.20 13.60
N GLN A 106 8.56 -28.32 12.46
CA GLN A 106 9.27 -27.21 11.82
C GLN A 106 8.33 -26.05 11.45
N ILE A 107 7.15 -26.34 10.89
CA ILE A 107 6.13 -25.31 10.59
C ILE A 107 5.71 -24.59 11.89
N ASN A 108 5.46 -25.33 12.97
CA ASN A 108 5.07 -24.74 14.26
C ASN A 108 6.17 -23.86 14.88
N GLU A 109 7.43 -24.26 14.74
CA GLU A 109 8.59 -23.46 15.16
C GLU A 109 8.70 -22.18 14.34
N LEU A 110 8.54 -22.25 13.02
CA LEU A 110 8.56 -21.08 12.13
C LEU A 110 7.42 -20.10 12.44
N ILE A 111 6.20 -20.61 12.69
CA ILE A 111 5.06 -19.80 13.13
C ILE A 111 5.37 -19.09 14.46
N SER A 112 5.94 -19.81 15.43
CA SER A 112 6.29 -19.25 16.74
C SER A 112 7.38 -18.18 16.62
N SER A 113 8.40 -18.42 15.80
CA SER A 113 9.48 -17.48 15.52
C SER A 113 8.97 -16.22 14.80
N ALA A 114 8.04 -16.38 13.85
CA ALA A 114 7.40 -15.26 13.17
C ALA A 114 6.55 -14.42 14.13
N ARG A 115 5.79 -15.05 15.04
CA ARG A 115 5.05 -14.36 16.10
C ARG A 115 5.97 -13.62 17.07
N ALA A 116 7.13 -14.17 17.41
CA ALA A 116 8.12 -13.47 18.21
C ALA A 116 8.67 -12.23 17.47
N SER A 117 9.01 -12.39 16.18
CA SER A 117 9.48 -11.29 15.32
C SER A 117 8.45 -10.15 15.20
N PHE A 118 7.14 -10.47 15.18
CA PHE A 118 6.09 -9.46 15.24
C PHE A 118 6.13 -8.63 16.52
N LYS A 119 6.30 -9.27 17.68
CA LYS A 119 6.39 -8.59 18.98
C LYS A 119 7.61 -7.66 19.05
N GLU A 120 8.69 -8.01 18.35
CA GLU A 120 9.89 -7.18 18.20
C GLU A 120 9.76 -6.06 17.15
N GLY A 121 8.65 -6.01 16.40
CA GLY A 121 8.43 -5.02 15.35
C GLY A 121 9.18 -5.29 14.04
N LYS A 122 9.80 -6.47 13.87
CA LYS A 122 10.49 -6.87 12.63
C LYS A 122 9.47 -7.39 11.62
N ARG A 123 9.15 -6.60 10.60
CA ARG A 123 7.99 -6.87 9.70
C ARG A 123 8.28 -7.73 8.49
N GLU A 124 9.48 -7.61 7.94
CA GLU A 124 9.86 -8.39 6.76
C GLU A 124 10.05 -9.87 7.11
N MET A 125 10.44 -10.15 8.36
CA MET A 125 10.78 -11.50 8.80
C MET A 125 9.56 -12.43 8.82
N PRO A 126 8.39 -12.07 9.39
CA PRO A 126 7.19 -12.89 9.34
C PRO A 126 6.71 -13.23 7.92
N LEU A 127 6.83 -12.30 6.97
CA LEU A 127 6.46 -12.53 5.56
C LEU A 127 7.40 -13.54 4.88
N LYS A 128 8.71 -13.43 5.15
CA LYS A 128 9.72 -14.39 4.68
C LYS A 128 9.45 -15.78 5.26
N LEU A 129 9.24 -15.86 6.57
CA LEU A 129 8.92 -17.12 7.27
C LEU A 129 7.61 -17.74 6.78
N TYR A 130 6.58 -16.95 6.46
CA TYR A 130 5.34 -17.46 5.88
C TYR A 130 5.56 -18.16 4.53
N SER A 131 6.45 -17.62 3.70
CA SER A 131 6.79 -18.21 2.41
C SER A 131 7.51 -19.56 2.58
N GLU A 132 8.39 -19.67 3.58
CA GLU A 132 9.06 -20.92 3.95
C GLU A 132 8.06 -21.96 4.50
N ILE A 133 7.13 -21.54 5.37
CA ILE A 133 6.04 -22.38 5.86
C ILE A 133 5.23 -22.97 4.70
N GLN A 134 4.85 -22.14 3.72
CA GLN A 134 4.11 -22.59 2.53
C GLN A 134 4.90 -23.60 1.70
N ALA A 135 6.21 -23.40 1.54
CA ALA A 135 7.07 -24.35 0.82
C ALA A 135 7.11 -25.72 1.52
N ILE A 136 7.28 -25.74 2.86
CA ILE A 136 7.29 -26.97 3.65
C ILE A 136 5.91 -27.66 3.59
N PHE A 137 4.83 -26.90 3.78
CA PHE A 137 3.47 -27.41 3.71
C PHE A 137 3.13 -28.05 2.36
N ASN A 138 3.52 -27.41 1.26
CA ASN A 138 3.30 -27.93 -0.09
C ASN A 138 4.11 -29.19 -0.38
N SER A 139 5.20 -29.44 0.36
CA SER A 139 6.00 -30.67 0.28
C SER A 139 5.38 -31.87 1.02
N ILE A 140 4.28 -31.68 1.77
CA ILE A 140 3.58 -32.75 2.48
C ILE A 140 2.65 -33.50 1.48
N PRO A 141 2.82 -34.83 1.33
CA PRO A 141 1.98 -35.64 0.44
C PRO A 141 0.50 -35.61 0.82
N ASN A 142 -0.39 -35.62 -0.17
CA ASN A 142 -1.84 -35.53 0.04
C ASN A 142 -2.45 -36.77 0.72
N VAL A 143 -1.75 -37.91 0.74
CA VAL A 143 -2.19 -39.12 1.47
C VAL A 143 -2.31 -38.87 2.98
N PHE A 144 -1.60 -37.85 3.51
CA PHE A 144 -1.69 -37.39 4.90
C PHE A 144 -2.69 -36.23 5.04
N PHE A 145 -3.91 -36.45 4.55
CA PHE A 145 -4.94 -35.41 4.48
C PHE A 145 -5.27 -34.82 5.86
N GLU A 146 -5.38 -35.65 6.90
CA GLU A 146 -5.76 -35.20 8.23
C GLU A 146 -4.68 -34.30 8.86
N GLU A 147 -3.41 -34.70 8.81
CA GLU A 147 -2.30 -33.89 9.28
C GLU A 147 -2.19 -32.58 8.49
N LYS A 148 -2.37 -32.66 7.16
CA LYS A 148 -2.35 -31.50 6.28
C LYS A 148 -3.49 -30.54 6.59
N ARG A 149 -4.69 -31.02 6.84
CA ARG A 149 -5.86 -30.20 7.24
C ARG A 149 -5.61 -29.45 8.54
N MET A 150 -5.02 -30.14 9.55
CA MET A 150 -4.68 -29.51 10.83
C MET A 150 -3.64 -28.39 10.65
N LEU A 151 -2.61 -28.63 9.84
CA LEU A 151 -1.59 -27.62 9.51
C LEU A 151 -2.18 -26.46 8.71
N GLU A 152 -3.06 -26.72 7.76
CA GLU A 152 -3.72 -25.69 6.95
C GLU A 152 -4.50 -24.71 7.83
N GLN A 153 -5.23 -25.21 8.82
CA GLN A 153 -5.93 -24.38 9.79
C GLN A 153 -4.97 -23.46 10.56
N GLN A 154 -3.86 -24.01 11.07
CA GLN A 154 -2.84 -23.23 11.80
C GLN A 154 -2.18 -22.17 10.91
N ILE A 155 -1.84 -22.52 9.67
CA ILE A 155 -1.24 -21.60 8.69
C ILE A 155 -2.23 -20.49 8.32
N SER A 156 -3.52 -20.83 8.16
CA SER A 156 -4.59 -19.88 7.87
C SER A 156 -4.78 -18.89 9.02
N ASP A 157 -4.79 -19.36 10.26
CA ASP A 157 -4.92 -18.49 11.44
C ASP A 157 -3.71 -17.57 11.59
N PHE A 158 -2.50 -18.09 11.38
CA PHE A 158 -1.29 -17.27 11.34
C PHE A 158 -1.32 -16.20 10.21
N TYR A 159 -1.82 -16.56 9.02
CA TYR A 159 -1.98 -15.59 7.93
C TYR A 159 -2.98 -14.47 8.26
N LYS A 160 -4.11 -14.81 8.93
CA LYS A 160 -5.06 -13.80 9.42
C LYS A 160 -4.41 -12.86 10.44
N GLU A 161 -3.61 -13.38 11.37
CA GLU A 161 -2.84 -12.57 12.33
C GLU A 161 -1.87 -11.60 11.61
N LEU A 162 -1.14 -12.11 10.62
CA LEU A 162 -0.20 -11.32 9.82
C LEU A 162 -0.90 -10.17 9.08
N LYS A 163 -2.05 -10.47 8.46
CA LYS A 163 -2.88 -9.47 7.78
C LYS A 163 -3.42 -8.42 8.76
N ASN A 164 -4.03 -8.85 9.86
CA ASN A 164 -4.61 -7.95 10.86
C ASN A 164 -3.55 -7.02 11.49
N THR A 165 -2.35 -7.54 11.72
CA THR A 165 -1.24 -6.73 12.27
C THR A 165 -0.81 -5.67 11.25
N THR A 166 -0.67 -6.06 9.97
CA THR A 166 -0.31 -5.14 8.88
C THR A 166 -1.38 -4.05 8.69
N ASP A 167 -2.65 -4.45 8.69
CA ASP A 167 -3.80 -3.55 8.53
C ASP A 167 -3.93 -2.59 9.72
N SER A 168 -3.84 -3.08 10.96
CA SER A 168 -3.95 -2.24 12.16
C SER A 168 -2.86 -1.17 12.23
N GLU A 169 -1.67 -1.48 11.76
CA GLU A 169 -0.57 -0.54 11.75
C GLU A 169 -0.68 0.48 10.62
N LEU A 170 -1.13 0.06 9.44
CA LEU A 170 -1.47 0.96 8.35
C LEU A 170 -2.57 1.93 8.80
N ILE A 171 -3.60 1.44 9.49
CA ILE A 171 -4.65 2.26 10.12
C ILE A 171 -4.04 3.25 11.10
N ARG A 172 -3.11 2.83 11.97
CA ARG A 172 -2.44 3.72 12.93
C ARG A 172 -1.60 4.79 12.24
N LYS A 173 -0.86 4.43 11.18
CA LYS A 173 -0.08 5.38 10.38
C LYS A 173 -0.98 6.41 9.72
N VAL A 174 -2.09 5.98 9.13
CA VAL A 174 -3.08 6.88 8.54
C VAL A 174 -3.67 7.79 9.61
N ALA A 175 -4.03 7.27 10.78
CA ALA A 175 -4.53 8.08 11.89
C ALA A 175 -3.54 9.17 12.32
N SER A 176 -2.24 8.85 12.40
CA SER A 176 -1.17 9.84 12.68
C SER A 176 -1.11 10.92 11.61
N LEU A 177 -1.10 10.54 10.31
CA LEU A 177 -1.12 11.49 9.21
C LEU A 177 -2.35 12.40 9.27
N MET A 178 -3.54 11.84 9.56
CA MET A 178 -4.78 12.62 9.68
C MET A 178 -4.72 13.62 10.83
N HIS A 179 -4.11 13.23 11.95
CA HIS A 179 -3.91 14.12 13.09
C HIS A 179 -2.95 15.26 12.76
N GLU A 180 -1.79 14.95 12.17
CA GLU A 180 -0.79 15.95 11.74
C GLU A 180 -1.36 16.93 10.72
N ILE A 181 -2.12 16.44 9.73
CA ILE A 181 -2.78 17.30 8.74
C ILE A 181 -3.80 18.22 9.45
N SER A 182 -4.58 17.71 10.39
CA SER A 182 -5.54 18.52 11.15
C SER A 182 -4.85 19.64 11.94
N GLN A 183 -3.73 19.35 12.60
CA GLN A 183 -2.93 20.37 13.27
C GLN A 183 -2.37 21.43 12.32
N LEU A 184 -1.93 21.03 11.12
CA LEU A 184 -1.44 21.98 10.11
C LEU A 184 -2.56 22.83 9.52
N ILE A 185 -3.76 22.28 9.39
CA ILE A 185 -4.98 23.02 9.00
C ILE A 185 -5.25 24.13 10.02
N ASP A 186 -5.25 23.81 11.31
CA ASP A 186 -5.49 24.77 12.38
C ASP A 186 -4.41 25.88 12.40
N LYS A 187 -3.13 25.50 12.25
CA LYS A 187 -2.02 26.45 12.12
C LYS A 187 -2.15 27.35 10.89
N THR A 188 -2.62 26.81 9.77
CA THR A 188 -2.86 27.58 8.55
C THR A 188 -3.96 28.61 8.77
N ASN A 189 -5.08 28.21 9.37
CA ASN A 189 -6.18 29.12 9.68
C ASN A 189 -5.75 30.23 10.65
N PHE A 190 -4.95 29.90 11.68
CA PHE A 190 -4.39 30.89 12.59
C PHE A 190 -3.46 31.89 11.86
N ALA A 191 -2.57 31.41 10.99
CA ALA A 191 -1.67 32.27 10.21
C ALA A 191 -2.45 33.20 9.26
N ILE A 192 -3.53 32.71 8.64
CA ILE A 192 -4.44 33.53 7.83
C ILE A 192 -5.07 34.64 8.67
N GLN A 193 -5.58 34.32 9.87
CA GLN A 193 -6.18 35.32 10.77
C GLN A 193 -5.16 36.36 11.26
N ALA A 194 -3.91 35.95 11.45
CA ALA A 194 -2.80 36.84 11.80
C ALA A 194 -2.25 37.63 10.59
N ASN A 195 -2.82 37.45 9.40
CA ASN A 195 -2.32 38.02 8.14
C ASN A 195 -0.86 37.62 7.80
N ASP A 196 -0.40 36.48 8.31
CA ASP A 196 0.92 35.91 8.05
C ASP A 196 0.86 34.89 6.90
N MET A 197 0.79 35.42 5.68
CA MET A 197 0.57 34.63 4.47
C MET A 197 1.71 33.66 4.14
N ALA A 198 2.95 34.02 4.48
CA ALA A 198 4.10 33.16 4.23
C ALA A 198 3.97 31.84 5.01
N ASN A 199 3.65 31.94 6.31
CA ASN A 199 3.43 30.76 7.15
C ASN A 199 2.17 29.98 6.76
N ALA A 200 1.11 30.66 6.36
CA ALA A 200 -0.12 30.01 5.89
C ALA A 200 0.14 29.14 4.64
N VAL A 201 0.84 29.68 3.63
CA VAL A 201 1.20 28.95 2.41
C VAL A 201 2.15 27.78 2.71
N TYR A 202 3.13 27.99 3.60
CA TYR A 202 4.04 26.94 4.04
C TYR A 202 3.28 25.75 4.67
N ASN A 203 2.40 26.02 5.63
CA ASN A 203 1.62 24.98 6.31
C ASN A 203 0.66 24.26 5.34
N TYR A 204 0.00 25.01 4.43
CA TYR A 204 -0.85 24.43 3.39
C TYR A 204 -0.09 23.45 2.48
N ASN A 205 1.08 23.84 1.99
CA ASN A 205 1.91 22.96 1.15
C ASN A 205 2.33 21.70 1.91
N LYS A 206 2.61 21.82 3.22
CA LYS A 206 2.90 20.65 4.06
C LYS A 206 1.68 19.73 4.21
N CYS A 207 0.47 20.28 4.33
CA CYS A 207 -0.77 19.48 4.29
C CYS A 207 -0.87 18.66 3.01
N ILE A 208 -0.63 19.26 1.84
CA ILE A 208 -0.67 18.56 0.54
C ILE A 208 0.35 17.42 0.49
N GLN A 209 1.57 17.66 0.98
CA GLN A 209 2.61 16.63 1.04
C GLN A 209 2.17 15.43 1.90
N LEU A 210 1.63 15.67 3.11
CA LEU A 210 1.15 14.60 3.98
C LEU A 210 -0.10 13.91 3.42
N TYR A 211 -1.00 14.66 2.80
CA TYR A 211 -2.19 14.14 2.13
C TYR A 211 -1.84 13.13 1.03
N ASN A 212 -0.80 13.40 0.25
CA ASN A 212 -0.32 12.50 -0.79
C ASN A 212 0.35 11.22 -0.25
N GLN A 213 0.66 11.16 1.06
CA GLN A 213 1.18 9.96 1.72
C GLN A 213 0.06 9.04 2.24
N VAL A 214 -1.20 9.47 2.16
CA VAL A 214 -2.35 8.67 2.58
C VAL A 214 -2.59 7.57 1.52
N PRO A 215 -2.57 6.27 1.90
CA PRO A 215 -2.78 5.19 0.96
C PRO A 215 -4.17 5.24 0.31
N GLU A 216 -4.27 4.78 -0.96
CA GLU A 216 -5.50 4.85 -1.76
C GLU A 216 -6.68 4.09 -1.15
N GLY A 217 -6.42 3.04 -0.36
CA GLY A 217 -7.46 2.26 0.34
C GLY A 217 -8.22 3.02 1.42
N PHE A 218 -7.80 4.23 1.82
CA PHE A 218 -8.43 5.04 2.86
C PHE A 218 -9.28 6.18 2.26
N PHE A 219 -10.15 5.84 1.31
CA PHE A 219 -10.93 6.82 0.53
C PHE A 219 -11.73 7.79 1.40
N MET A 220 -12.40 7.31 2.46
CA MET A 220 -13.25 8.16 3.30
C MET A 220 -12.45 9.21 4.06
N GLN A 221 -11.33 8.82 4.66
CA GLN A 221 -10.42 9.71 5.38
C GLN A 221 -9.77 10.70 4.42
N ARG A 222 -9.32 10.21 3.26
CA ARG A 222 -8.73 11.03 2.20
C ARG A 222 -9.75 12.05 1.66
N ASN A 223 -10.98 11.66 1.39
CA ASN A 223 -12.01 12.59 0.93
C ASN A 223 -12.33 13.67 1.99
N SER A 224 -12.49 13.25 3.26
CA SER A 224 -12.76 14.18 4.37
C SER A 224 -11.68 15.24 4.54
N VAL A 225 -10.41 14.84 4.55
CA VAL A 225 -9.28 15.78 4.64
C VAL A 225 -9.12 16.61 3.36
N GLY A 226 -9.37 16.01 2.20
CA GLY A 226 -9.34 16.72 0.91
C GLY A 226 -10.30 17.90 0.89
N MET A 227 -11.52 17.73 1.39
CA MET A 227 -12.51 18.83 1.50
C MET A 227 -12.01 19.98 2.39
N LYS A 228 -11.38 19.67 3.54
CA LYS A 228 -10.81 20.71 4.42
C LYS A 228 -9.63 21.44 3.78
N ILE A 229 -8.77 20.72 3.06
CA ILE A 229 -7.66 21.31 2.31
C ILE A 229 -8.18 22.23 1.20
N LEU A 230 -9.25 21.83 0.50
CA LEU A 230 -9.90 22.67 -0.52
C LEU A 230 -10.50 23.95 0.06
N GLU A 231 -11.08 23.88 1.26
CA GLU A 231 -11.58 25.06 1.96
C GLU A 231 -10.46 26.06 2.28
N ILE A 232 -9.31 25.58 2.77
CA ILE A 232 -8.14 26.43 3.02
C ILE A 232 -7.61 27.04 1.74
N TYR A 233 -7.54 26.25 0.66
CA TYR A 233 -7.13 26.76 -0.64
C TYR A 233 -8.02 27.94 -1.10
N LYS A 234 -9.34 27.78 -0.98
CA LYS A 234 -10.31 28.85 -1.27
C LYS A 234 -10.07 30.09 -0.41
N ASN A 235 -9.81 29.91 0.88
CA ASN A 235 -9.52 31.04 1.77
C ASN A 235 -8.24 31.76 1.34
N LEU A 236 -7.15 31.03 1.11
CA LEU A 236 -5.88 31.59 0.66
C LEU A 236 -6.01 32.33 -0.68
N SER A 237 -6.78 31.80 -1.64
CA SER A 237 -6.97 32.45 -2.94
C SER A 237 -7.72 33.78 -2.80
N ILE A 238 -8.77 33.83 -1.96
CA ILE A 238 -9.52 35.07 -1.69
C ILE A 238 -8.60 36.11 -1.04
N TYR A 239 -7.79 35.72 -0.06
CA TYR A 239 -6.84 36.64 0.58
C TYR A 239 -5.79 37.17 -0.39
N ASN A 240 -5.28 36.33 -1.28
CA ASN A 240 -4.32 36.75 -2.31
C ASN A 240 -4.94 37.79 -3.25
N GLU A 241 -6.18 37.55 -3.71
CA GLU A 241 -6.92 38.48 -4.57
C GLU A 241 -7.18 39.83 -3.87
N ILE A 242 -7.60 39.81 -2.59
CA ILE A 242 -7.77 41.03 -1.80
C ILE A 242 -6.46 41.81 -1.67
N SER A 243 -5.34 41.12 -1.40
CA SER A 243 -4.03 41.75 -1.26
C SER A 243 -3.57 42.41 -2.57
N GLU A 244 -3.81 41.74 -3.70
CA GLU A 244 -3.50 42.27 -5.03
C GLU A 244 -4.34 43.51 -5.34
N LEU A 245 -5.65 43.48 -5.09
CA LEU A 245 -6.54 44.63 -5.27
C LEU A 245 -6.14 45.81 -4.37
N GLN A 246 -5.75 45.56 -3.11
CA GLN A 246 -5.25 46.59 -2.21
C GLN A 246 -3.93 47.20 -2.68
N SER A 247 -3.05 46.41 -3.29
CA SER A 247 -1.81 46.90 -3.90
C SER A 247 -2.12 47.82 -5.09
N GLN A 248 -3.02 47.38 -5.98
CA GLN A 248 -3.45 48.16 -7.14
C GLN A 248 -4.10 49.49 -6.73
N LEU A 249 -4.99 49.48 -5.72
CA LEU A 249 -5.60 50.69 -5.18
C LEU A 249 -4.57 51.65 -4.61
N ARG A 250 -3.58 51.16 -3.85
CA ARG A 250 -2.48 51.99 -3.31
C ARG A 250 -1.66 52.64 -4.42
N GLN A 251 -1.33 51.90 -5.48
CA GLN A 251 -0.62 52.44 -6.64
C GLN A 251 -1.43 53.51 -7.37
N GLN A 252 -2.74 53.34 -7.51
CA GLN A 252 -3.63 54.35 -8.10
C GLN A 252 -3.68 55.63 -7.26
N HIS A 253 -3.77 55.53 -5.93
CA HIS A 253 -3.75 56.69 -5.05
C HIS A 253 -2.42 57.44 -5.11
N VAL A 254 -1.29 56.73 -5.17
CA VAL A 254 0.04 57.36 -5.36
C VAL A 254 0.11 58.09 -6.71
N ARG A 255 -0.42 57.51 -7.79
CA ARG A 255 -0.49 58.18 -9.10
C ARG A 255 -1.37 59.43 -9.07
N GLN A 256 -2.54 59.37 -8.43
CA GLN A 256 -3.47 60.50 -8.33
C GLN A 256 -2.93 61.63 -7.43
N SER A 257 -2.21 61.29 -6.36
CA SER A 257 -1.59 62.28 -5.46
C SER A 257 -0.28 62.88 -5.99
N ALA A 258 0.33 62.30 -7.03
CA ALA A 258 1.50 62.86 -7.72
C ALA A 258 1.14 63.90 -8.82
N LEU A 259 -0.13 63.99 -9.24
CA LEU A 259 -0.60 64.98 -10.22
C LEU A 259 -0.54 66.48 -9.80
N PRO A 260 -0.47 66.90 -8.52
CA PRO A 260 -0.40 68.33 -8.18
C PRO A 260 0.89 69.04 -8.59
N GLN A 261 2.00 68.31 -8.83
CA GLN A 261 3.27 68.96 -9.20
C GLN A 261 3.41 69.18 -10.71
N GLU A 262 2.77 68.36 -11.55
CA GLU A 262 2.81 68.57 -13.00
C GLU A 262 1.99 69.78 -13.43
N THR A 263 0.81 70.02 -12.84
CA THR A 263 -0.01 71.21 -13.16
C THR A 263 0.68 72.52 -12.78
N SER A 264 1.39 72.54 -11.64
CA SER A 264 2.27 73.65 -11.23
C SER A 264 3.41 73.88 -12.22
N SER A 265 4.09 72.81 -12.66
CA SER A 265 5.20 72.92 -13.62
C SER A 265 4.71 73.38 -15.00
N LEU A 266 3.56 72.88 -15.47
CA LEU A 266 3.01 73.21 -16.77
C LEU A 266 2.47 74.63 -16.80
N SER A 267 1.77 75.07 -15.74
CA SER A 267 1.38 76.48 -15.56
C SER A 267 2.61 77.40 -15.57
N SER A 268 3.69 77.04 -14.86
CA SER A 268 4.93 77.83 -14.85
C SER A 268 5.60 77.92 -16.24
N ILE A 269 5.64 76.81 -17.00
CA ILE A 269 6.18 76.79 -18.37
C ILE A 269 5.33 77.65 -19.30
N LYS A 270 4.00 77.58 -19.19
CA LYS A 270 3.06 78.37 -19.98
C LYS A 270 3.21 79.87 -19.68
N LYS A 271 3.36 80.25 -18.41
CA LYS A 271 3.67 81.63 -17.99
C LYS A 271 4.98 82.15 -18.59
N GLU A 272 6.06 81.36 -18.51
CA GLU A 272 7.36 81.76 -19.07
C GLU A 272 7.33 81.92 -20.59
N ARG A 273 6.60 81.05 -21.32
CA ARG A 273 6.38 81.21 -22.77
C ARG A 273 5.59 82.48 -23.08
N ALA A 274 4.52 82.75 -22.33
CA ALA A 274 3.74 83.97 -22.50
C ALA A 274 4.58 85.24 -22.29
N LYS A 275 5.45 85.28 -21.27
CA LYS A 275 6.39 86.39 -21.05
C LYS A 275 7.36 86.59 -22.22
N LYS A 276 7.92 85.51 -22.76
CA LYS A 276 8.82 85.57 -23.92
C LYS A 276 8.12 86.06 -25.19
N ASN A 277 6.88 85.64 -25.43
CA ASN A 277 6.08 86.11 -26.56
C ASN A 277 5.72 87.59 -26.43
N LEU A 278 5.39 88.05 -25.22
CA LEU A 278 5.18 89.47 -24.90
C LEU A 278 6.41 90.32 -25.23
N GLN A 279 7.61 89.88 -24.85
CA GLN A 279 8.86 90.60 -25.14
C GLN A 279 9.14 90.71 -26.65
N LYS A 280 8.66 89.76 -27.45
CA LYS A 280 8.82 89.74 -28.91
C LYS A 280 7.70 90.49 -29.66
N GLY A 281 6.67 90.98 -28.96
CA GLY A 281 5.51 91.63 -29.57
C GLY A 281 4.44 90.66 -30.12
N PHE A 282 4.52 89.37 -29.81
CA PHE A 282 3.56 88.34 -30.24
C PHE A 282 2.40 88.25 -29.23
N TYR A 283 1.51 89.26 -29.26
CA TYR A 283 0.44 89.43 -28.26
C TYR A 283 -0.62 88.33 -28.30
N ASN A 284 -0.99 87.83 -29.48
CA ASN A 284 -2.01 86.79 -29.63
C ASN A 284 -1.54 85.44 -29.09
N GLU A 285 -0.29 85.09 -29.35
CA GLU A 285 0.36 83.88 -28.85
C GLU A 285 0.59 83.97 -27.34
N ALA A 286 0.95 85.15 -26.83
CA ALA A 286 1.05 85.38 -25.39
C ALA A 286 -0.31 85.26 -24.68
N ALA A 287 -1.39 85.81 -25.28
CA ALA A 287 -2.75 85.70 -24.75
C ALA A 287 -3.23 84.24 -24.70
N LYS A 288 -2.91 83.45 -25.74
CA LYS A 288 -3.24 82.03 -25.79
C LYS A 288 -2.52 81.24 -24.70
N GLU A 289 -1.20 81.38 -24.60
CA GLU A 289 -0.40 80.63 -23.61
C GLU A 289 -0.77 81.00 -22.16
N ILE A 290 -1.12 82.26 -21.88
CA ILE A 290 -1.56 82.68 -20.54
C ILE A 290 -3.00 82.25 -20.23
N GLY A 291 -3.88 82.20 -21.24
CA GLY A 291 -5.23 81.64 -21.10
C GLY A 291 -5.18 80.16 -20.75
N GLU A 292 -4.28 79.41 -21.39
CA GLU A 292 -4.01 78.01 -21.05
C GLU A 292 -3.41 77.87 -19.63
N ALA A 293 -2.52 78.76 -19.20
CA ALA A 293 -2.01 78.77 -17.82
C ALA A 293 -3.12 79.04 -16.78
N LEU A 294 -4.03 79.98 -17.05
CA LEU A 294 -5.16 80.31 -16.18
C LEU A 294 -6.26 79.23 -16.17
N GLN A 295 -6.38 78.43 -17.22
CA GLN A 295 -7.22 77.23 -17.20
C GLN A 295 -6.65 76.16 -16.27
N LEU A 296 -5.31 76.06 -16.17
CA LEU A 296 -4.62 75.13 -15.29
C LEU A 296 -4.61 75.59 -13.82
N ASP A 297 -4.41 76.88 -13.57
CA ASP A 297 -4.53 77.51 -12.24
C ASP A 297 -5.32 78.83 -12.33
N PRO A 298 -6.65 78.79 -12.12
CA PRO A 298 -7.51 79.98 -12.18
C PRO A 298 -7.20 81.04 -11.12
N ASN A 299 -6.41 80.72 -10.10
CA ASN A 299 -6.08 81.62 -9.00
C ASN A 299 -4.66 82.19 -9.08
N ASP A 300 -3.90 81.87 -10.13
CA ASP A 300 -2.54 82.38 -10.33
C ASP A 300 -2.53 83.91 -10.54
N ALA A 301 -2.11 84.64 -9.52
CA ALA A 301 -2.06 86.10 -9.52
C ALA A 301 -1.12 86.66 -10.59
N GLU A 302 -0.01 85.97 -10.88
CA GLU A 302 0.96 86.39 -11.88
C GLU A 302 0.38 86.22 -13.29
N ALA A 303 -0.28 85.10 -13.56
CA ALA A 303 -0.91 84.87 -14.85
C ALA A 303 -2.04 85.89 -15.14
N LYS A 304 -2.84 86.25 -14.13
CA LYS A 304 -3.86 87.30 -14.23
C LYS A 304 -3.25 88.66 -14.57
N ALA A 305 -2.13 89.01 -13.93
CA ALA A 305 -1.42 90.27 -14.20
C ALA A 305 -0.88 90.33 -15.64
N ILE A 306 -0.27 89.24 -16.13
CA ILE A 306 0.22 89.12 -17.50
C ILE A 306 -0.94 89.24 -18.51
N HIS A 307 -2.06 88.55 -18.26
CA HIS A 307 -3.24 88.61 -19.12
C HIS A 307 -3.88 90.02 -19.17
N ALA A 308 -3.97 90.72 -18.04
CA ALA A 308 -4.43 92.10 -18.00
C ALA A 308 -3.51 93.03 -18.80
N LYS A 309 -2.19 92.84 -18.68
CA LYS A 309 -1.19 93.62 -19.44
C LYS A 309 -1.31 93.40 -20.95
N ILE A 310 -1.53 92.16 -21.41
CA ILE A 310 -1.73 91.86 -22.84
C ILE A 310 -2.96 92.60 -23.39
N ARG A 311 -4.07 92.63 -22.64
CA ARG A 311 -5.30 93.33 -23.05
C ARG A 311 -5.13 94.84 -23.21
N THR A 312 -4.21 95.45 -22.46
CA THR A 312 -3.92 96.89 -22.59
C THR A 312 -3.00 97.22 -23.77
N LEU A 313 -2.34 96.22 -24.36
CA LEU A 313 -1.38 96.39 -25.47
C LEU A 313 -1.98 96.05 -26.84
N GLN A 314 -3.20 95.50 -26.87
CA GLN A 314 -4.01 95.27 -28.08
C GLN A 314 -4.94 96.46 -28.31
#